data_AF-A0A556PDL0-F1
#
_entry.id   AF-A0A556PDL0-F1
#
_cell.length_a   1.000
_cell.length_b   1.000
_cell.length_c   1.000
_cell.angle_alpha   90.00
_cell.angle_beta   90.00
_cell.angle_gamma   90.00
#
_symmetry.space_group_name_H-M   'P 1'
#
loop_
_entity.id
_entity.type
_entity.pdbx_description
1 polymer ?
#
loop_
_entity_poly.entity_id
_entity_poly.type
_entity_poly.pdbx_seq_one_letter_code
_entity_poly.pdbx_strand_id
1 'polypeptide(L)'
;MKKVVLLWMFSLVLVSCGVSGENGNSNGNDQGESEVDSLSFEVEHTAKDDVGVFTMNLSNDSEKPVQLTFSSGQQYEIVVKDSDGDKVYMFSEDRMFTEAIIEEEIAAGDALSFEQGWDYMSGGKRVESNEYEATVSLTAQTVNGEKVVPDAFVQKLSVTIPESPEEEAQDKEEDESKDNQEKDASESAEQNRTEHENIRNIVVQGEQGEYTITGETSLNSDITYSVEDGHYILVEKKNIELHGSEKWKSFEIATEIEKENLPNAGVLTLVFSWEQAGEKQYHSILLENFNN
;
A
#
# COMPACT_ATOMS: atom_id res chain seq x y z
N MET A 1 21.46 -7.19 -55.31
CA MET A 1 20.83 -5.90 -55.65
C MET A 1 19.61 -6.13 -56.53
N LYS A 2 18.44 -5.71 -56.03
CA LYS A 2 17.19 -5.33 -56.72
C LYS A 2 16.53 -6.36 -57.66
N LYS A 3 15.56 -7.11 -57.14
CA LYS A 3 14.37 -7.50 -57.91
C LYS A 3 13.26 -6.52 -57.55
N VAL A 4 12.80 -5.81 -58.58
CA VAL A 4 11.84 -4.72 -58.53
C VAL A 4 10.43 -5.29 -58.36
N VAL A 5 9.72 -4.73 -57.39
CA VAL A 5 8.28 -4.85 -57.15
C VAL A 5 7.54 -4.13 -58.26
N LEU A 6 6.50 -4.75 -58.86
CA LEU A 6 5.53 -4.03 -59.69
C LEU A 6 4.10 -4.30 -59.21
N LEU A 7 3.54 -3.21 -58.67
CA LEU A 7 2.19 -2.87 -58.25
C LEU A 7 1.03 -3.33 -59.17
N TRP A 8 -0.05 -3.79 -58.52
CA TRP A 8 -1.47 -3.36 -58.63
C TRP A 8 -2.25 -3.47 -59.95
N MET A 9 -3.37 -4.22 -59.90
CA MET A 9 -4.58 -3.81 -60.61
C MET A 9 -5.86 -4.19 -59.84
N PHE A 10 -6.60 -3.14 -59.51
CA PHE A 10 -7.95 -3.05 -58.96
C PHE A 10 -8.97 -3.94 -59.69
N SER A 11 -9.87 -4.61 -58.97
CA SER A 11 -11.20 -4.95 -59.48
C SER A 11 -12.24 -4.97 -58.35
N LEU A 12 -12.96 -3.85 -58.27
CA LEU A 12 -14.28 -3.72 -57.65
C LEU A 12 -15.30 -4.49 -58.51
N VAL A 13 -16.09 -5.35 -57.88
CA VAL A 13 -17.37 -5.81 -58.44
C VAL A 13 -18.45 -5.57 -57.40
N LEU A 14 -19.32 -4.61 -57.67
CA LEU A 14 -20.61 -4.40 -57.00
C LEU A 14 -21.70 -5.07 -57.84
N VAL A 15 -22.49 -5.96 -57.22
CA VAL A 15 -23.84 -6.40 -57.62
C VAL A 15 -24.54 -6.71 -56.28
N SER A 16 -25.49 -5.94 -55.74
CA SER A 16 -26.80 -5.42 -56.19
C SER A 16 -27.94 -6.46 -56.24
N CYS A 17 -28.82 -6.32 -55.24
CA CYS A 17 -30.25 -6.68 -55.13
C CYS A 17 -30.69 -8.14 -54.95
N GLY A 18 -31.16 -8.43 -53.72
CA GLY A 18 -32.60 -8.47 -53.45
C GLY A 18 -33.29 -9.83 -53.43
N VAL A 19 -33.80 -10.24 -52.26
CA VAL A 19 -35.02 -11.06 -52.18
C VAL A 19 -35.79 -10.78 -50.89
N SER A 20 -37.08 -10.62 -51.08
CA SER A 20 -38.16 -10.40 -50.13
C SER A 20 -38.58 -11.70 -49.46
N GLY A 21 -38.98 -11.67 -48.18
CA GLY A 21 -39.63 -12.82 -47.54
C GLY A 21 -39.75 -12.74 -46.02
N GLU A 22 -40.89 -12.21 -45.58
CA GLU A 22 -41.73 -12.74 -44.48
C GLU A 22 -41.18 -12.83 -43.03
N ASN A 23 -41.68 -11.90 -42.21
CA ASN A 23 -42.36 -12.13 -40.94
C ASN A 23 -41.85 -13.30 -40.06
N GLY A 24 -40.98 -12.95 -39.11
CA GLY A 24 -40.71 -13.73 -37.91
C GLY A 24 -40.60 -12.78 -36.72
N ASN A 25 -41.73 -12.49 -36.07
CA ASN A 25 -41.75 -11.98 -34.71
C ASN A 25 -41.01 -12.99 -33.81
N SER A 26 -39.74 -12.72 -33.57
CA SER A 26 -38.99 -13.28 -32.47
C SER A 26 -38.60 -12.08 -31.63
N ASN A 27 -39.53 -11.66 -30.78
CA ASN A 27 -39.19 -10.90 -29.58
C ASN A 27 -38.47 -11.88 -28.65
N GLY A 28 -37.28 -12.31 -29.08
CA GLY A 28 -36.32 -12.99 -28.24
C GLY A 28 -35.52 -11.91 -27.57
N ASN A 29 -35.99 -11.47 -26.40
CA ASN A 29 -35.05 -11.10 -25.35
C ASN A 29 -34.30 -12.39 -25.00
N ASP A 30 -33.36 -12.79 -25.86
CA ASP A 30 -32.23 -13.59 -25.44
C ASP A 30 -31.24 -12.58 -24.88
N GLN A 31 -31.61 -12.01 -23.74
CA GLN A 31 -30.64 -11.36 -22.87
C GLN A 31 -29.82 -12.52 -22.33
N GLY A 32 -28.78 -12.89 -23.08
CA GLY A 32 -27.68 -13.63 -22.48
C GLY A 32 -27.28 -12.87 -21.22
N GLU A 33 -27.27 -13.57 -20.10
CA GLU A 33 -26.77 -13.06 -18.83
C GLU A 33 -25.41 -12.39 -19.11
N SER A 34 -25.26 -11.12 -18.70
CA SER A 34 -23.97 -10.45 -18.86
C SER A 34 -22.97 -11.25 -18.04
N GLU A 35 -21.78 -11.52 -18.58
CA GLU A 35 -20.78 -12.27 -17.82
C GLU A 35 -20.33 -11.49 -16.57
N VAL A 36 -20.55 -10.17 -16.57
CA VAL A 36 -20.39 -9.28 -15.41
C VAL A 36 -21.37 -9.64 -14.28
N ASP A 37 -22.61 -10.03 -14.60
CA ASP A 37 -23.64 -10.37 -13.60
C ASP A 37 -23.32 -11.66 -12.83
N SER A 38 -22.40 -12.48 -13.36
CA SER A 38 -21.91 -13.70 -12.70
C SER A 38 -20.79 -13.46 -11.69
N LEU A 39 -20.37 -12.21 -11.53
CA LEU A 39 -19.36 -11.80 -10.57
C LEU A 39 -20.01 -11.06 -9.39
N SER A 40 -19.57 -11.37 -8.18
CA SER A 40 -20.02 -10.72 -6.96
C SER A 40 -18.87 -9.97 -6.30
N PHE A 41 -19.07 -8.67 -6.05
CA PHE A 41 -18.06 -7.79 -5.43
C PHE A 41 -18.45 -7.45 -3.99
N GLU A 42 -17.61 -7.84 -3.04
CA GLU A 42 -17.79 -7.61 -1.62
C GLU A 42 -16.57 -6.91 -1.01
N VAL A 43 -16.83 -5.99 -0.11
CA VAL A 43 -15.81 -5.22 0.60
C VAL A 43 -16.10 -5.28 2.09
N GLU A 44 -15.10 -5.73 2.83
CA GLU A 44 -15.12 -5.70 4.29
C GLU A 44 -14.12 -4.65 4.79
N HIS A 45 -14.42 -4.05 5.93
CA HIS A 45 -13.51 -3.15 6.62
C HIS A 45 -13.30 -3.62 8.05
N THR A 46 -12.03 -3.74 8.45
CA THR A 46 -11.64 -4.01 9.83
C THR A 46 -10.89 -2.81 10.40
N ALA A 47 -11.48 -2.18 11.42
CA ALA A 47 -10.83 -1.11 12.16
C ALA A 47 -9.89 -1.69 13.24
N LYS A 48 -8.67 -1.19 13.29
CA LYS A 48 -7.72 -1.33 14.42
C LYS A 48 -7.29 0.07 14.88
N ASP A 49 -6.57 0.14 15.99
CA ASP A 49 -6.17 1.42 16.62
C ASP A 49 -5.47 2.36 15.63
N ASP A 50 -4.49 1.87 14.88
CA ASP A 50 -3.68 2.71 13.98
C ASP A 50 -3.91 2.46 12.48
N VAL A 51 -4.74 1.48 12.13
CA VAL A 51 -4.97 1.12 10.74
C VAL A 51 -6.35 0.51 10.51
N GLY A 52 -7.05 1.01 9.49
CA GLY A 52 -8.23 0.39 8.91
C GLY A 52 -7.82 -0.45 7.71
N VAL A 53 -8.32 -1.68 7.61
CA VAL A 53 -8.00 -2.58 6.50
C VAL A 53 -9.26 -2.82 5.67
N PHE A 54 -9.20 -2.47 4.39
CA PHE A 54 -10.19 -2.83 3.38
C PHE A 54 -9.80 -4.16 2.73
N THR A 55 -10.66 -5.16 2.84
CA THR A 55 -10.54 -6.44 2.15
C THR A 55 -11.58 -6.49 1.04
N MET A 56 -11.13 -6.55 -0.21
CA MET A 56 -11.97 -6.54 -1.40
C MET A 56 -11.94 -7.93 -2.02
N ASN A 57 -13.10 -8.52 -2.26
CA ASN A 57 -13.25 -9.83 -2.88
C ASN A 57 -14.16 -9.73 -4.10
N LEU A 58 -13.66 -10.17 -5.25
CA LEU A 58 -14.45 -10.37 -6.46
C LEU A 58 -14.55 -11.87 -6.73
N SER A 59 -15.72 -12.45 -6.49
CA SER A 59 -15.95 -13.89 -6.65
C SER A 59 -16.53 -14.19 -8.03
N ASN A 60 -16.12 -15.32 -8.60
CA ASN A 60 -16.68 -15.85 -9.84
C ASN A 60 -17.67 -16.98 -9.55
N ASP A 61 -18.96 -16.65 -9.60
CA ASP A 61 -20.05 -17.59 -9.32
C ASP A 61 -20.48 -18.40 -10.57
N SER A 62 -19.77 -18.23 -11.69
CA SER A 62 -20.02 -18.96 -12.92
C SER A 62 -19.32 -20.33 -12.96
N GLU A 63 -19.71 -21.18 -13.92
CA GLU A 63 -19.08 -22.49 -14.14
C GLU A 63 -17.80 -22.42 -14.99
N LYS A 64 -17.35 -21.22 -15.40
CA LYS A 64 -16.21 -21.04 -16.31
C LYS A 64 -15.21 -20.02 -15.74
N PRO A 65 -13.93 -20.09 -16.13
CA PRO A 65 -13.00 -19.03 -15.79
C PRO A 65 -13.42 -17.71 -16.44
N VAL A 66 -13.15 -16.61 -15.73
CA VAL A 66 -13.44 -15.25 -16.16
C VAL A 66 -12.15 -14.43 -16.20
N GLN A 67 -11.92 -13.71 -17.28
CA GLN A 67 -10.76 -12.86 -17.49
C GLN A 67 -11.14 -11.38 -17.28
N LEU A 68 -10.55 -10.74 -16.28
CA LEU A 68 -10.61 -9.30 -16.09
C LEU A 68 -9.45 -8.62 -16.81
N THR A 69 -9.69 -7.40 -17.31
CA THR A 69 -8.67 -6.54 -17.89
C THR A 69 -8.69 -5.16 -17.24
N PHE A 70 -7.54 -4.72 -16.75
CA PHE A 70 -7.29 -3.39 -16.21
C PHE A 70 -6.36 -2.63 -17.17
N SER A 71 -6.54 -1.32 -17.30
CA SER A 71 -5.74 -0.50 -18.22
C SER A 71 -4.42 0.01 -17.66
N SER A 72 -4.19 -0.16 -16.37
CA SER A 72 -3.02 0.33 -15.65
C SER A 72 -2.76 -0.54 -14.42
N GLY A 73 -1.67 -0.26 -13.71
CA GLY A 73 -1.39 -0.80 -12.38
C GLY A 73 -2.39 -0.41 -11.30
N GLN A 74 -3.31 0.52 -11.57
CA GLN A 74 -4.41 0.83 -10.66
C GLN A 74 -5.54 -0.18 -10.90
N GLN A 75 -5.73 -1.13 -9.99
CA GLN A 75 -6.79 -2.16 -10.08
C GLN A 75 -8.04 -1.81 -9.25
N TYR A 76 -7.90 -0.88 -8.30
CA TYR A 76 -8.99 -0.41 -7.45
C TYR A 76 -8.82 1.06 -7.06
N GLU A 77 -9.89 1.63 -6.49
CA GLU A 77 -9.94 2.95 -5.88
C GLU A 77 -10.73 2.86 -4.58
N ILE A 78 -10.28 3.59 -3.57
CA ILE A 78 -10.96 3.72 -2.28
C ILE A 78 -11.07 5.21 -2.01
N VAL A 79 -12.29 5.69 -1.80
CA VAL A 79 -12.56 7.08 -1.44
C VAL A 79 -13.34 7.09 -0.13
N VAL A 80 -12.80 7.74 0.89
CA VAL A 80 -13.48 7.92 2.17
C VAL A 80 -13.88 9.37 2.34
N LYS A 81 -15.12 9.59 2.79
CA LYS A 81 -15.70 10.91 3.03
C LYS A 81 -16.27 11.01 4.43
N ASP A 82 -16.17 12.20 5.00
CA ASP A 82 -16.82 12.54 6.27
C ASP A 82 -18.33 12.80 6.10
N SER A 83 -19.00 13.17 7.19
CA SER A 83 -20.43 13.47 7.22
C SER A 83 -20.83 14.71 6.41
N ASP A 84 -19.90 15.64 6.17
CA ASP A 84 -20.12 16.83 5.35
C ASP A 84 -19.94 16.53 3.85
N GLY A 85 -19.44 15.33 3.52
CA GLY A 85 -19.19 14.83 2.18
C GLY A 85 -17.80 15.22 1.66
N ASP A 86 -16.94 15.75 2.52
CA ASP A 86 -15.58 16.13 2.20
C ASP A 86 -14.70 14.87 2.17
N LYS A 87 -13.81 14.82 1.17
CA LYS A 87 -12.93 13.68 0.93
C LYS A 87 -11.77 13.72 1.91
N VAL A 88 -11.65 12.69 2.75
CA VAL A 88 -10.58 12.57 3.73
C VAL A 88 -9.53 11.54 3.33
N TYR A 89 -9.86 10.61 2.44
CA TYR A 89 -8.88 9.67 1.88
C TYR A 89 -9.22 9.32 0.44
N MET A 90 -8.19 9.17 -0.38
CA MET A 90 -8.30 8.65 -1.74
C MET A 90 -7.06 7.82 -2.03
N PHE A 91 -7.24 6.55 -2.36
CA PHE A 91 -6.12 5.62 -2.57
C PHE A 91 -5.18 6.10 -3.67
N SER A 92 -5.70 6.64 -4.78
CA SER A 92 -4.88 7.15 -5.87
C SER A 92 -4.17 8.48 -5.59
N GLU A 93 -4.49 9.16 -4.49
CA GLU A 93 -3.82 10.40 -4.11
C GLU A 93 -2.35 10.12 -3.82
N ASP A 94 -1.47 10.93 -4.41
CA ASP A 94 -0.01 10.82 -4.31
C ASP A 94 0.59 9.47 -4.80
N ARG A 95 -0.18 8.68 -5.56
CA ARG A 95 0.31 7.45 -6.20
C ARG A 95 0.47 7.61 -7.70
N MET A 96 1.54 7.00 -8.23
CA MET A 96 1.74 6.84 -9.66
C MET A 96 1.51 5.37 -10.04
N PHE A 97 0.73 5.14 -11.09
CA PHE A 97 0.44 3.81 -11.60
C PHE A 97 1.10 3.60 -12.96
N THR A 98 1.54 2.38 -13.23
CA THR A 98 2.09 2.01 -14.54
C THR A 98 0.98 1.99 -15.59
N GLU A 99 1.23 2.46 -16.80
CA GLU A 99 0.26 2.40 -17.91
C GLU A 99 0.27 1.02 -18.62
N ALA A 100 0.53 -0.06 -17.87
CA ALA A 100 0.56 -1.41 -18.40
C ALA A 100 -0.82 -2.07 -18.26
N ILE A 101 -1.28 -2.71 -19.34
CA ILE A 101 -2.49 -3.55 -19.30
C ILE A 101 -2.22 -4.75 -18.40
N ILE A 102 -3.13 -5.00 -17.47
CA ILE A 102 -3.09 -6.16 -16.56
C ILE A 102 -4.30 -7.05 -16.86
N GLU A 103 -4.06 -8.35 -16.94
CA GLU A 103 -5.06 -9.38 -17.17
C GLU A 103 -5.06 -10.33 -15.96
N GLU A 104 -6.19 -10.43 -15.26
CA GLU A 104 -6.39 -11.34 -14.12
C GLU A 104 -7.45 -12.39 -14.45
N GLU A 105 -7.12 -13.67 -14.31
CA GLU A 105 -8.06 -14.77 -14.49
C GLU A 105 -8.60 -15.24 -13.13
N ILE A 106 -9.91 -15.36 -13.00
CA ILE A 106 -10.59 -15.96 -11.84
C ILE A 106 -11.20 -17.27 -12.29
N ALA A 107 -10.73 -18.39 -11.74
CA ALA A 107 -11.30 -19.71 -12.05
C ALA A 107 -12.76 -19.80 -11.55
N ALA A 108 -13.50 -20.79 -12.06
CA ALA A 108 -14.88 -21.04 -11.64
C ALA A 108 -14.95 -21.35 -10.13
N GLY A 109 -15.72 -20.57 -9.38
CA GLY A 109 -15.87 -20.69 -7.92
C GLY A 109 -14.74 -20.10 -7.09
N ASP A 110 -13.71 -19.51 -7.71
CA ASP A 110 -12.62 -18.82 -7.01
C ASP A 110 -12.91 -17.31 -6.89
N ALA A 111 -12.03 -16.59 -6.18
CA ALA A 111 -12.10 -15.14 -6.01
C ALA A 111 -10.75 -14.47 -6.22
N LEU A 112 -10.79 -13.22 -6.71
CA LEU A 112 -9.67 -12.30 -6.72
C LEU A 112 -9.77 -11.38 -5.50
N SER A 113 -8.74 -11.39 -4.65
CA SER A 113 -8.75 -10.67 -3.38
C SER A 113 -7.64 -9.61 -3.31
N PHE A 114 -7.99 -8.45 -2.77
CA PHE A 114 -7.05 -7.36 -2.48
C PHE A 114 -7.18 -6.94 -1.01
N GLU A 115 -6.06 -6.52 -0.42
CA GLU A 115 -6.04 -5.90 0.91
C GLU A 115 -5.38 -4.52 0.81
N GLN A 116 -6.02 -3.49 1.37
CA GLN A 116 -5.48 -2.15 1.43
C GLN A 116 -5.66 -1.56 2.84
N GLY A 117 -4.53 -1.21 3.46
CA GLY A 117 -4.51 -0.49 4.73
C GLY A 117 -4.65 1.02 4.55
N TRP A 118 -5.37 1.66 5.46
CA TRP A 118 -5.41 3.11 5.64
C TRP A 118 -5.06 3.41 7.08
N ASP A 119 -4.02 4.19 7.30
CA ASP A 119 -3.51 4.65 8.59
C ASP A 119 -4.39 5.74 9.25
N TYR A 120 -5.59 5.97 8.71
CA TYR A 120 -6.49 7.06 9.09
C TYR A 120 -5.91 8.45 8.88
N MET A 121 -4.86 8.60 8.07
CA MET A 121 -4.27 9.90 7.80
C MET A 121 -4.91 10.59 6.60
N SER A 122 -5.06 11.91 6.72
CA SER A 122 -5.48 12.83 5.68
C SER A 122 -4.63 14.10 5.76
N GLY A 123 -3.87 14.39 4.70
CA GLY A 123 -3.01 15.59 4.67
C GLY A 123 -2.01 15.67 5.83
N GLY A 124 -1.50 14.52 6.28
CA GLY A 124 -0.54 14.41 7.38
C GLY A 124 -1.13 14.53 8.79
N LYS A 125 -2.46 14.52 8.93
CA LYS A 125 -3.14 14.47 10.24
C LYS A 125 -4.05 13.26 10.30
N ARG A 126 -4.17 12.67 11.49
CA ARG A 126 -5.18 11.65 11.72
C ARG A 126 -6.56 12.29 11.58
N VAL A 127 -7.47 11.60 10.91
CA VAL A 127 -8.87 12.03 10.85
C VAL A 127 -9.54 11.72 12.19
N GLU A 128 -10.52 12.53 12.55
CA GLU A 128 -11.25 12.42 13.81
C GLU A 128 -11.88 11.03 14.00
N SER A 129 -12.06 10.61 15.26
CA SER A 129 -12.85 9.41 15.54
C SER A 129 -14.32 9.67 15.20
N ASN A 130 -14.81 8.98 14.18
CA ASN A 130 -16.20 9.08 13.74
C ASN A 130 -16.58 7.92 12.81
N GLU A 131 -17.83 7.91 12.37
CA GLU A 131 -18.28 7.14 11.21
C GLU A 131 -18.07 7.94 9.91
N TYR A 132 -17.60 7.24 8.88
CA TYR A 132 -17.30 7.78 7.55
C TYR A 132 -17.95 6.92 6.47
N GLU A 133 -18.25 7.51 5.31
CA GLU A 133 -18.68 6.75 4.13
C GLU A 133 -17.46 6.40 3.28
N ALA A 134 -17.17 5.11 3.13
CA ALA A 134 -16.22 4.61 2.15
C ALA A 134 -16.95 4.19 0.87
N THR A 135 -16.43 4.61 -0.27
CA THR A 135 -16.78 4.08 -1.60
C THR A 135 -15.56 3.36 -2.16
N VAL A 136 -15.71 2.07 -2.43
CA VAL A 136 -14.64 1.22 -2.95
C VAL A 136 -15.05 0.69 -4.32
N SER A 137 -14.15 0.74 -5.29
CA SER A 137 -14.44 0.30 -6.66
C SER A 137 -13.27 -0.41 -7.33
N LEU A 138 -13.55 -1.42 -8.14
CA LEU A 138 -12.57 -1.99 -9.07
C LEU A 138 -12.54 -1.19 -10.38
N THR A 139 -11.35 -1.03 -10.95
CA THR A 139 -11.13 -0.24 -12.19
C THR A 139 -11.16 -1.10 -13.47
N ALA A 140 -11.61 -2.35 -13.36
CA ALA A 140 -11.68 -3.28 -14.47
C ALA A 140 -12.46 -2.66 -15.65
N GLN A 141 -11.87 -2.69 -16.85
CA GLN A 141 -12.49 -2.15 -18.06
C GLN A 141 -13.34 -3.18 -18.78
N THR A 142 -12.90 -4.43 -18.78
CA THR A 142 -13.59 -5.53 -19.43
C THR A 142 -13.56 -6.81 -18.61
N VAL A 143 -14.62 -7.60 -18.77
CA VAL A 143 -14.76 -8.98 -18.30
C VAL A 143 -14.97 -9.83 -19.55
N ASN A 144 -14.05 -10.75 -19.85
CA ASN A 144 -14.02 -11.56 -21.09
C ASN A 144 -14.17 -10.72 -22.39
N GLY A 145 -13.69 -9.48 -22.36
CA GLY A 145 -13.80 -8.52 -23.47
C GLY A 145 -15.14 -7.78 -23.56
N GLU A 146 -16.14 -8.12 -22.73
CA GLU A 146 -17.34 -7.31 -22.52
C GLU A 146 -17.00 -6.10 -21.65
N LYS A 147 -17.45 -4.91 -22.04
CA LYS A 147 -17.15 -3.67 -21.30
C LYS A 147 -17.90 -3.63 -19.97
N VAL A 148 -17.16 -3.39 -18.90
CA VAL A 148 -17.72 -3.18 -17.56
C VAL A 148 -18.40 -1.81 -17.51
N VAL A 149 -19.63 -1.78 -16.98
CA VAL A 149 -20.34 -0.52 -16.73
C VAL A 149 -19.81 0.14 -15.45
N PRO A 150 -19.82 1.49 -15.33
CA PRO A 150 -19.11 2.20 -14.26
C PRO A 150 -19.42 1.76 -12.82
N ASP A 151 -20.63 1.29 -12.55
CA ASP A 151 -21.09 0.94 -11.20
C ASP A 151 -21.09 -0.57 -10.91
N ALA A 152 -20.58 -1.40 -11.83
CA ALA A 152 -20.66 -2.86 -11.71
C ALA A 152 -19.95 -3.40 -10.46
N PHE A 153 -18.78 -2.85 -10.14
CA PHE A 153 -17.95 -3.27 -9.02
C PHE A 153 -17.69 -2.09 -8.10
N VAL A 154 -18.77 -1.51 -7.58
CA VAL A 154 -18.73 -0.40 -6.62
C VAL A 154 -19.51 -0.81 -5.38
N GLN A 155 -18.88 -0.69 -4.21
CA GLN A 155 -19.53 -0.89 -2.93
C GLN A 155 -19.34 0.32 -2.03
N LYS A 156 -20.44 0.70 -1.36
CA LYS A 156 -20.44 1.73 -0.32
C LYS A 156 -20.63 1.07 1.04
N LEU A 157 -19.83 1.47 2.02
CA LEU A 157 -19.91 0.98 3.39
C LEU A 157 -19.63 2.09 4.40
N SER A 158 -20.21 1.97 5.59
CA SER A 158 -19.84 2.80 6.72
C SER A 158 -18.58 2.22 7.35
N VAL A 159 -17.58 3.06 7.61
CA VAL A 159 -16.35 2.69 8.32
C VAL A 159 -16.19 3.55 9.56
N THR A 160 -15.88 2.91 10.68
CA THR A 160 -15.64 3.60 11.95
C THR A 160 -14.14 3.74 12.16
N ILE A 161 -13.73 4.95 12.55
CA ILE A 161 -12.36 5.25 12.91
C ILE A 161 -12.31 5.35 14.44
N PRO A 162 -11.54 4.49 15.12
CA PRO A 162 -11.50 4.49 16.58
C PRO A 162 -10.77 5.74 17.11
N GLU A 163 -11.10 6.11 18.35
CA GLU A 163 -10.35 7.09 19.13
C GLU A 163 -8.88 6.68 19.20
N SER A 164 -7.98 7.67 19.15
CA SER A 164 -6.56 7.41 19.33
C SER A 164 -6.32 6.92 20.77
N PRO A 165 -5.46 5.90 21.00
CA PRO A 165 -5.05 5.51 22.35
C PRO A 165 -4.48 6.67 23.20
N GLU A 166 -3.99 7.73 22.56
CA GLU A 166 -3.46 8.93 23.20
C GLU A 166 -4.56 9.91 23.65
N GLU A 167 -5.70 9.95 22.96
CA GLU A 167 -6.87 10.76 23.32
C GLU A 167 -7.67 10.10 24.48
N GLU A 168 -7.74 8.77 24.50
CA GLU A 168 -8.29 7.98 25.61
C GLU A 168 -7.57 8.20 26.96
N ALA A 169 -6.32 8.68 26.92
CA ALA A 169 -5.51 8.99 28.10
C ALA A 169 -5.77 10.41 28.62
N GLN A 170 -6.16 11.36 27.77
CA GLN A 170 -6.46 12.73 28.17
C GLN A 170 -7.84 12.89 28.82
N ASP A 171 -8.84 12.14 28.36
CA ASP A 171 -10.21 12.18 28.95
C ASP A 171 -10.31 11.48 30.32
N LYS A 172 -9.29 10.73 30.73
CA LYS A 172 -9.22 10.09 32.06
C LYS A 172 -8.55 10.95 33.14
N GLU A 173 -7.97 12.11 32.80
CA GLU A 173 -7.23 12.96 33.75
C GLU A 173 -8.03 14.15 34.34
N GLU A 174 -9.26 14.44 33.89
CA GLU A 174 -10.04 15.56 34.46
C GLU A 174 -10.72 15.27 35.82
N ASP A 175 -10.73 14.03 36.31
CA ASP A 175 -11.38 13.66 37.57
C ASP A 175 -10.44 12.88 38.50
N GLU A 176 -9.35 13.50 38.97
CA GLU A 176 -8.88 13.37 40.36
C GLU A 176 -7.64 14.24 40.62
N SER A 177 -7.88 15.47 41.07
CA SER A 177 -6.86 16.22 41.80
C SER A 177 -6.79 15.74 43.25
N LYS A 178 -5.66 15.15 43.67
CA LYS A 178 -4.87 15.58 44.85
C LYS A 178 -3.77 14.58 45.27
N ASP A 179 -2.61 15.20 45.52
CA ASP A 179 -1.57 14.87 46.51
C ASP A 179 -0.50 13.81 46.19
N ASN A 180 0.64 14.36 45.74
CA ASN A 180 1.99 14.23 46.29
C ASN A 180 2.77 12.89 46.34
N GLN A 181 3.98 13.04 45.78
CA GLN A 181 5.29 12.55 46.21
C GLN A 181 5.87 11.26 45.62
N GLU A 182 6.90 11.51 44.79
CA GLU A 182 8.15 10.76 44.59
C GLU A 182 8.09 9.25 44.72
N LYS A 183 8.29 8.57 43.58
CA LYS A 183 9.11 7.35 43.51
C LYS A 183 9.53 7.01 42.09
N ASP A 184 10.84 6.77 41.98
CA ASP A 184 11.58 6.00 40.98
C ASP A 184 11.37 6.31 39.49
N ALA A 185 12.32 7.10 38.97
CA ALA A 185 12.76 7.04 37.59
C ALA A 185 13.35 5.65 37.30
N SER A 186 12.49 4.71 36.88
CA SER A 186 12.90 3.39 36.43
C SER A 186 11.74 2.71 35.69
N GLU A 187 11.32 3.23 34.53
CA GLU A 187 10.46 2.46 33.60
C GLU A 187 10.39 3.03 32.17
N SER A 188 11.44 3.69 31.67
CA SER A 188 11.53 4.09 30.24
C SER A 188 12.64 3.39 29.46
N ALA A 189 13.12 2.24 29.95
CA ALA A 189 14.27 1.53 29.39
C ALA A 189 13.92 0.13 28.85
N GLU A 190 12.72 -0.05 28.30
CA GLU A 190 12.29 -1.39 27.86
C GLU A 190 11.56 -1.39 26.51
N GLN A 191 12.15 -0.75 25.48
CA GLN A 191 11.83 -1.03 24.07
C GLN A 191 13.03 -1.04 23.11
N ASN A 192 14.28 -1.04 23.62
CA ASN A 192 15.48 -1.07 22.77
C ASN A 192 16.20 -2.44 22.81
N ARG A 193 15.47 -3.51 22.48
CA ARG A 193 16.05 -4.85 22.30
C ARG A 193 15.97 -5.30 20.85
N THR A 194 16.93 -4.85 20.06
CA THR A 194 17.31 -5.55 18.82
C THR A 194 18.83 -5.69 18.79
N GLU A 195 19.37 -6.46 19.75
CA GLU A 195 20.71 -7.02 19.61
C GLU A 195 20.68 -8.12 18.54
N HIS A 196 21.50 -7.99 17.51
CA HIS A 196 21.73 -9.00 16.49
C HIS A 196 22.98 -9.82 16.85
N GLU A 197 23.08 -11.08 16.41
CA GLU A 197 24.24 -11.94 16.70
C GLU A 197 25.59 -11.31 16.30
N ASN A 198 25.57 -10.38 15.34
CA ASN A 198 26.75 -9.72 14.78
C ASN A 198 26.77 -8.18 14.96
N ILE A 199 25.74 -7.58 15.58
CA ILE A 199 25.64 -6.13 15.81
C ILE A 199 25.01 -5.90 17.18
N ARG A 200 25.68 -5.14 18.06
CA ARG A 200 25.26 -4.97 19.46
C ARG A 200 25.65 -3.61 20.03
N ASN A 201 25.25 -3.37 21.28
CA ASN A 201 25.58 -2.15 22.02
C ASN A 201 25.16 -0.88 21.26
N ILE A 202 24.02 -0.95 20.57
CA ILE A 202 23.52 0.14 19.74
C ILE A 202 23.01 1.26 20.64
N VAL A 203 23.47 2.47 20.39
CA VAL A 203 22.97 3.69 21.01
C VAL A 203 22.64 4.67 19.91
N VAL A 204 21.40 5.14 19.91
CA VAL A 204 20.90 6.21 19.02
C VAL A 204 20.76 7.49 19.84
N GLN A 205 21.28 8.59 19.31
CA GLN A 205 21.15 9.93 19.88
C GLN A 205 20.75 10.92 18.78
N GLY A 206 20.02 11.96 19.18
CA GLY A 206 19.52 12.97 18.26
C GLY A 206 18.06 12.75 17.86
N GLU A 207 17.48 13.76 17.23
CA GLU A 207 16.06 13.85 16.87
C GLU A 207 15.90 14.85 15.72
N GLN A 208 14.72 14.89 15.11
CA GLN A 208 14.33 15.86 14.08
C GLN A 208 15.33 15.96 12.91
N GLY A 209 15.82 14.82 12.44
CA GLY A 209 16.67 14.74 11.26
C GLY A 209 18.16 14.77 11.52
N GLU A 210 18.62 14.97 12.76
CA GLU A 210 20.03 14.83 13.12
C GLU A 210 20.22 13.61 14.03
N TYR A 211 20.90 12.57 13.54
CA TYR A 211 21.11 11.34 14.32
C TYR A 211 22.58 10.91 14.37
N THR A 212 22.99 10.48 15.55
CA THR A 212 24.25 9.77 15.80
C THR A 212 23.94 8.37 16.31
N ILE A 213 24.42 7.36 15.58
CA ILE A 213 24.26 5.95 15.93
C ILE A 213 25.65 5.37 16.21
N THR A 214 25.84 4.82 17.40
CA THR A 214 27.07 4.12 17.78
C THR A 214 26.78 2.66 18.08
N GLY A 215 27.76 1.80 17.89
CA GLY A 215 27.64 0.39 18.22
C GLY A 215 28.91 -0.41 17.95
N GLU A 216 28.80 -1.72 18.11
CA GLU A 216 29.87 -2.66 17.80
C GLU A 216 29.37 -3.73 16.82
N THR A 217 30.24 -4.15 15.90
CA THR A 217 29.97 -5.28 15.01
C THR A 217 31.13 -6.26 14.95
N SER A 218 30.80 -7.55 14.86
CA SER A 218 31.75 -8.62 14.55
C SER A 218 31.94 -8.86 13.05
N LEU A 219 31.16 -8.15 12.22
CA LEU A 219 31.19 -8.25 10.76
C LEU A 219 32.47 -7.63 10.19
N ASN A 220 32.78 -7.99 8.95
CA ASN A 220 33.90 -7.42 8.21
C ASN A 220 33.58 -6.00 7.72
N SER A 221 34.44 -5.39 6.88
CA SER A 221 34.26 -4.03 6.38
C SER A 221 33.14 -3.84 5.35
N ASP A 222 32.41 -4.90 4.98
CA ASP A 222 31.45 -4.85 3.87
C ASP A 222 30.00 -4.58 4.34
N ILE A 223 29.84 -4.14 5.60
CA ILE A 223 28.56 -3.72 6.15
C ILE A 223 28.20 -2.29 5.69
N THR A 224 26.93 -2.11 5.38
CA THR A 224 26.34 -0.86 4.91
C THR A 224 25.10 -0.51 5.72
N TYR A 225 24.65 0.73 5.64
CA TYR A 225 23.37 1.18 6.17
C TYR A 225 22.59 2.01 5.15
N SER A 226 21.27 2.04 5.31
CA SER A 226 20.35 3.00 4.71
C SER A 226 19.39 3.51 5.78
N VAL A 227 18.74 4.65 5.54
CA VAL A 227 17.66 5.15 6.40
C VAL A 227 16.40 5.26 5.58
N GLU A 228 15.30 4.73 6.11
CA GLU A 228 13.99 4.69 5.46
C GLU A 228 12.88 4.99 6.44
N ASP A 229 11.74 5.44 5.92
CA ASP A 229 10.51 5.70 6.68
C ASP A 229 9.42 4.64 6.42
N GLY A 230 9.79 3.55 5.74
CA GLY A 230 8.88 2.49 5.29
C GLY A 230 8.27 2.70 3.89
N HIS A 231 8.32 3.92 3.35
CA HIS A 231 7.86 4.24 2.00
C HIS A 231 9.01 4.60 1.06
N TYR A 232 9.98 5.36 1.58
CA TYR A 232 11.11 5.88 0.84
C TYR A 232 12.42 5.61 1.56
N ILE A 233 13.47 5.37 0.77
CA ILE A 233 14.84 5.40 1.26
C ILE A 233 15.28 6.87 1.29
N LEU A 234 15.32 7.45 2.49
CA LEU A 234 15.68 8.85 2.73
C LEU A 234 17.19 9.06 2.72
N VAL A 235 17.94 8.04 3.13
CA VAL A 235 19.40 8.01 3.01
C VAL A 235 19.79 6.76 2.23
N GLU A 236 20.28 6.97 1.01
CA GLU A 236 20.79 5.90 0.17
C GLU A 236 21.95 5.15 0.84
N LYS A 237 22.13 3.90 0.39
CA LYS A 237 23.07 2.94 0.94
C LYS A 237 24.51 3.49 1.06
N LYS A 238 25.04 3.53 2.28
CA LYS A 238 26.41 3.99 2.61
C LYS A 238 27.20 2.91 3.34
N ASN A 239 28.52 2.88 3.14
CA ASN A 239 29.43 2.00 3.89
C ASN A 239 29.63 2.52 5.32
N ILE A 240 29.86 1.61 6.27
CA ILE A 240 30.17 1.96 7.65
C ILE A 240 31.69 1.89 7.86
N GLU A 241 32.27 2.97 8.38
CA GLU A 241 33.66 2.95 8.82
C GLU A 241 33.77 2.21 10.16
N LEU A 242 34.65 1.20 10.19
CA LEU A 242 34.87 0.37 11.37
C LEU A 242 36.21 0.71 12.01
N HIS A 243 36.21 0.90 13.32
CA HIS A 243 37.38 1.25 14.11
C HIS A 243 37.78 0.12 15.07
N GLY A 244 39.08 -0.05 15.25
CA GLY A 244 39.66 -1.10 16.07
C GLY A 244 40.15 -2.32 15.29
N SER A 245 40.91 -3.18 15.95
CA SER A 245 41.53 -4.36 15.37
C SER A 245 41.13 -5.67 16.06
N GLU A 246 40.08 -5.61 16.90
CA GLU A 246 39.60 -6.74 17.69
C GLU A 246 38.46 -7.49 16.98
N LYS A 247 38.01 -8.61 17.59
CA LYS A 247 36.90 -9.43 17.06
C LYS A 247 35.61 -8.63 16.89
N TRP A 248 35.40 -7.64 17.76
CA TRP A 248 34.33 -6.64 17.64
C TRP A 248 34.98 -5.30 17.33
N LYS A 249 34.50 -4.63 16.29
CA LYS A 249 34.95 -3.30 15.88
C LYS A 249 33.84 -2.31 16.17
N SER A 250 34.19 -1.15 16.67
CA SER A 250 33.23 -0.09 16.93
C SER A 250 32.91 0.65 15.63
N PHE A 251 31.74 1.25 15.56
CA PHE A 251 31.35 2.16 14.50
C PHE A 251 30.60 3.36 15.05
N GLU A 252 30.60 4.43 14.25
CA GLU A 252 29.82 5.64 14.47
C GLU A 252 29.23 6.05 13.12
N ILE A 253 27.92 6.28 13.10
CA ILE A 253 27.17 6.74 11.93
C ILE A 253 26.55 8.08 12.31
N ALA A 254 26.96 9.13 11.61
CA ALA A 254 26.27 10.41 11.62
C ALA A 254 25.41 10.51 10.36
N THR A 255 24.11 10.77 10.55
CA THR A 255 23.19 10.95 9.43
C THR A 255 22.34 12.20 9.66
N GLU A 256 22.15 12.94 8.59
CA GLU A 256 21.37 14.17 8.54
C GLU A 256 20.30 13.99 7.46
N ILE A 257 19.06 14.31 7.80
CA ILE A 257 17.89 14.25 6.91
C ILE A 257 17.22 15.62 6.99
N GLU A 258 17.04 16.25 5.83
CA GLU A 258 16.38 17.55 5.79
C GLU A 258 14.97 17.45 6.34
N LYS A 259 14.55 18.44 7.13
CA LYS A 259 13.26 18.42 7.85
C LYS A 259 12.04 18.21 6.95
N GLU A 260 12.11 18.64 5.69
CA GLU A 260 11.06 18.44 4.69
C GLU A 260 10.96 16.99 4.18
N ASN A 261 12.02 16.21 4.32
CA ASN A 261 12.08 14.80 3.96
C ASN A 261 11.83 13.88 5.17
N LEU A 262 11.67 14.45 6.36
CA LEU A 262 11.30 13.66 7.53
C LEU A 262 9.85 13.20 7.42
N PRO A 263 9.55 11.97 7.87
CA PRO A 263 8.17 11.52 7.93
C PRO A 263 7.37 12.44 8.85
N ASN A 264 6.18 12.86 8.38
CA ASN A 264 5.25 13.64 9.21
C ASN A 264 4.61 12.77 10.30
N ALA A 265 4.52 11.46 10.05
CA ALA A 265 4.08 10.42 10.97
C ALA A 265 4.73 9.09 10.52
N GLY A 266 4.93 8.17 11.46
CA GLY A 266 5.58 6.89 11.23
C GLY A 266 6.94 6.77 11.92
N VAL A 267 7.66 5.70 11.58
CA VAL A 267 8.95 5.38 12.18
C VAL A 267 10.08 5.62 11.20
N LEU A 268 11.06 6.41 11.61
CA LEU A 268 12.31 6.51 10.89
C LEU A 268 13.22 5.38 11.34
N THR A 269 13.66 4.56 10.39
CA THR A 269 14.40 3.32 10.65
C THR A 269 15.73 3.34 9.93
N LEU A 270 16.81 2.99 10.63
CA LEU A 270 18.09 2.67 9.99
C LEU A 270 18.16 1.16 9.77
N VAL A 271 18.48 0.77 8.54
CA VAL A 271 18.61 -0.62 8.13
C VAL A 271 20.07 -0.92 7.81
N PHE A 272 20.69 -1.78 8.62
CA PHE A 272 21.97 -2.40 8.32
C PHE A 272 21.78 -3.48 7.24
N SER A 273 22.72 -3.60 6.31
CA SER A 273 22.77 -4.73 5.38
C SER A 273 24.20 -5.21 5.11
N TRP A 274 24.36 -6.53 5.02
CA TRP A 274 25.63 -7.20 4.71
C TRP A 274 25.37 -8.53 3.98
N GLU A 275 26.41 -9.16 3.45
CA GLU A 275 26.32 -10.49 2.84
C GLU A 275 26.92 -11.56 3.76
N GLN A 276 26.20 -12.66 3.95
CA GLN A 276 26.65 -13.82 4.73
C GLN A 276 26.27 -15.10 3.98
N ALA A 277 27.25 -15.97 3.74
CA ALA A 277 27.06 -17.24 3.01
C ALA A 277 26.40 -17.09 1.61
N GLY A 278 26.55 -15.93 0.96
CA GLY A 278 25.96 -15.65 -0.36
C GLY A 278 24.53 -15.10 -0.31
N GLU A 279 23.98 -14.84 0.88
CA GLU A 279 22.67 -14.25 1.08
C GLU A 279 22.78 -12.86 1.72
N LYS A 280 21.91 -11.93 1.31
CA LYS A 280 21.80 -10.62 1.93
C LYS A 280 21.06 -10.73 3.25
N GLN A 281 21.66 -10.16 4.29
CA GLN A 281 21.09 -10.06 5.63
C GLN A 281 20.77 -8.61 5.93
N TYR A 282 19.76 -8.40 6.79
CA TYR A 282 19.27 -7.10 7.19
C TYR A 282 19.06 -7.05 8.70
N HIS A 283 19.31 -5.90 9.29
CA HIS A 283 18.98 -5.63 10.69
C HIS A 283 18.52 -4.19 10.86
N SER A 284 17.36 -3.98 11.46
CA SER A 284 16.73 -2.66 11.54
C SER A 284 16.79 -2.11 12.97
N ILE A 285 17.02 -0.81 13.08
CA ILE A 285 16.98 -0.06 14.34
C ILE A 285 16.08 1.16 14.17
N LEU A 286 15.26 1.44 15.18
CA LEU A 286 14.45 2.65 15.23
C LEU A 286 15.37 3.85 15.50
N LEU A 287 15.28 4.88 14.66
CA LEU A 287 15.95 6.16 14.88
C LEU A 287 15.05 7.12 15.66
N GLU A 288 13.82 7.32 15.17
CA GLU A 288 12.85 8.22 15.79
C GLU A 288 11.43 7.78 15.42
N ASN A 289 10.51 7.98 16.36
CA ASN A 289 9.09 7.77 16.15
C ASN A 289 8.43 9.15 16.06
N PHE A 290 7.78 9.43 14.92
CA PHE A 290 7.11 10.69 14.63
C PHE A 290 5.63 10.68 15.00
N ASN A 291 5.15 9.63 15.68
CA ASN A 291 3.76 9.49 16.12
C ASN A 291 3.43 10.21 17.44
N ASN A 292 4.10 11.33 17.77
CA ASN A 292 3.83 12.11 19.00
C ASN A 292 2.84 13.26 18.79
#